data_AF-A0A7I7MBQ7-F1
#
_entry.id   AF-A0A7I7MBQ7-F1
#
_cell.length_a   1.000
_cell.length_b   1.000
_cell.length_c   1.000
_cell.angle_alpha   90.00
_cell.angle_beta   90.00
_cell.angle_gamma   90.00
#
_symmetry.space_group_name_H-M   'P 1'
#
loop_
_entity.id
_entity.type
_entity.pdbx_description
1 polymer ?
#
loop_
_entity_poly.entity_id
_entity_poly.type
_entity_poly.pdbx_seq_one_letter_code
_entity_poly.pdbx_strand_id
1 'polypeptide(L)'
;MNEALVTWWTQVGDHVNAIETAAGAISTAGEAEDIPAMYAACSQYHDGVAGLQGHMPPPDPPFATKLQAALSDYDVSMHFCVEGTNDISPEEMQHALKFLQSGNASMQEASRVLSRDLGRPVEIG
;
A
#
# COMPACT_ATOMS: atom_id res chain seq x y z
N MET A 1 -19.81 -12.18 11.78
CA MET A 1 -18.39 -11.90 11.48
C MET A 1 -18.00 -12.82 10.34
N ASN A 2 -17.41 -12.30 9.26
CA ASN A 2 -17.03 -13.10 8.10
C ASN A 2 -15.72 -13.87 8.40
N GLU A 3 -15.81 -15.14 8.78
CA GLU A 3 -14.66 -15.97 9.18
C GLU A 3 -13.62 -16.16 8.07
N ALA A 4 -14.08 -16.23 6.81
CA ALA A 4 -13.18 -16.30 5.66
C ALA A 4 -12.33 -15.03 5.54
N LEU A 5 -12.94 -13.87 5.76
CA LEU A 5 -12.26 -12.58 5.72
C LEU A 5 -11.26 -12.42 6.88
N VAL A 6 -11.60 -12.90 8.07
CA VAL A 6 -10.67 -12.93 9.23
C VAL A 6 -9.47 -13.84 8.95
N THR A 7 -9.71 -15.01 8.36
CA THR A 7 -8.65 -15.95 7.98
C THR A 7 -7.73 -15.34 6.95
N TRP A 8 -8.29 -14.73 5.90
CA TRP A 8 -7.53 -14.02 4.88
C TRP A 8 -6.70 -12.87 5.48
N TRP A 9 -7.31 -12.05 6.33
CA TRP A 9 -6.61 -10.93 7.00
C TRP A 9 -5.40 -11.41 7.83
N THR A 10 -5.54 -12.55 8.50
CA THR A 10 -4.44 -13.15 9.28
C THR A 10 -3.30 -13.62 8.39
N GLN A 11 -3.60 -14.15 7.20
CA GLN A 11 -2.58 -14.64 6.25
C GLN A 11 -1.76 -13.50 5.64
N VAL A 12 -2.39 -12.35 5.42
CA VAL A 12 -1.75 -11.20 4.74
C VAL A 12 -1.16 -10.17 5.71
N GLY A 13 -1.32 -10.37 7.02
CA GLY A 13 -0.93 -9.41 8.05
C GLY A 13 0.53 -8.97 7.98
N ASP A 14 1.44 -9.89 7.66
CA ASP A 14 2.87 -9.57 7.52
C ASP A 14 3.13 -8.63 6.34
N HIS A 15 2.40 -8.79 5.22
CA HIS A 15 2.51 -7.91 4.06
C HIS A 15 1.93 -6.53 4.35
N VAL A 16 0.78 -6.47 5.03
CA VAL A 16 0.17 -5.19 5.47
C VAL A 16 1.13 -4.44 6.40
N ASN A 17 1.69 -5.12 7.40
CA ASN A 17 2.66 -4.52 8.32
C ASN A 17 3.95 -4.06 7.60
N ALA A 18 4.41 -4.80 6.59
CA ALA A 18 5.55 -4.40 5.76
C ALA A 18 5.27 -3.10 5.00
N ILE A 19 4.07 -2.96 4.42
CA ILE A 19 3.62 -1.73 3.74
C ILE A 19 3.57 -0.55 4.72
N GLU A 20 2.94 -0.72 5.88
CA GLU A 20 2.81 0.35 6.90
C GLU A 20 4.18 0.79 7.43
N THR A 21 5.05 -0.17 7.73
CA THR A 21 6.43 0.11 8.18
C THR A 21 7.21 0.86 7.12
N ALA A 22 7.11 0.43 5.85
CA ALA A 22 7.80 1.08 4.75
C ALA A 22 7.27 2.49 4.49
N ALA A 23 5.95 2.73 4.62
CA ALA A 23 5.36 4.06 4.51
C ALA A 23 5.96 5.04 5.56
N GLY A 24 6.10 4.59 6.80
CA GLY A 24 6.77 5.36 7.85
C GLY A 24 8.24 5.65 7.51
N ALA A 25 8.97 4.64 7.02
CA ALA A 25 10.36 4.78 6.61
C ALA A 25 10.56 5.75 5.43
N ILE A 26 9.66 5.75 4.45
CA ILE A 26 9.63 6.72 3.34
C ILE A 26 9.50 8.14 3.90
N SER A 27 8.56 8.38 4.82
CA SER A 27 8.38 9.69 5.43
C SER A 27 9.63 10.15 6.19
N THR A 28 10.20 9.28 7.03
CA THR A 28 11.41 9.60 7.80
C THR A 28 12.61 9.87 6.89
N ALA A 29 12.81 9.07 5.84
CA ALA A 29 13.89 9.26 4.87
C ALA A 29 13.72 10.58 4.10
N GLY A 30 12.48 10.94 3.73
CA GLY A 30 12.16 12.20 3.07
C GLY A 30 12.48 13.43 3.92
N GLU A 31 12.12 13.39 5.21
CA GLU A 31 12.45 14.47 6.17
C GLU A 31 13.95 14.62 6.40
N ALA A 32 14.70 13.51 6.35
CA ALA A 32 16.14 13.48 6.52
C ALA A 32 16.93 13.74 5.23
N GLU A 33 16.25 13.87 4.08
CA GLU A 33 16.86 13.89 2.74
C GLU A 33 17.78 12.67 2.48
N ASP A 34 17.48 11.53 3.11
CA ASP A 34 18.26 10.29 3.04
C ASP A 34 17.80 9.45 1.84
N ILE A 35 18.41 9.73 0.67
CA ILE A 35 18.07 9.05 -0.58
C ILE A 35 18.29 7.53 -0.52
N PRO A 36 19.41 7.00 0.02
CA PRO A 36 19.56 5.55 0.20
C PRO A 36 18.48 4.91 1.08
N ALA A 37 18.09 5.55 2.19
CA ALA A 37 17.02 5.05 3.04
C ALA A 37 15.66 5.11 2.32
N MET A 38 15.40 6.17 1.54
CA MET A 38 14.19 6.31 0.74
C MET A 38 14.08 5.19 -0.30
N TYR A 39 15.16 4.89 -1.03
CA TYR A 39 15.21 3.80 -2.00
C TYR A 39 14.85 2.46 -1.35
N ALA A 40 15.50 2.15 -0.22
CA ALA A 40 15.27 0.90 0.50
C ALA A 40 13.81 0.80 0.99
N ALA A 41 13.25 1.89 1.50
CA ALA A 41 11.87 1.94 1.96
C ALA A 41 10.86 1.77 0.81
N CYS A 42 11.08 2.42 -0.35
CA CYS A 42 10.22 2.25 -1.52
C CYS A 42 10.28 0.82 -2.08
N SER A 43 11.46 0.18 -2.09
CA SER A 43 11.59 -1.24 -2.44
C SER A 43 10.83 -2.15 -1.47
N GLN A 44 10.95 -1.90 -0.15
CA GLN A 44 10.24 -2.68 0.85
C GLN A 44 8.72 -2.53 0.73
N TYR A 45 8.23 -1.32 0.45
CA TYR A 45 6.82 -1.08 0.21
C TYR A 45 6.34 -1.86 -1.01
N HIS A 46 7.07 -1.78 -2.13
CA HIS A 46 6.77 -2.53 -3.36
C HIS A 46 6.66 -4.05 -3.09
N ASP A 47 7.61 -4.63 -2.37
CA ASP A 47 7.60 -6.06 -2.04
C ASP A 47 6.41 -6.44 -1.15
N GLY A 48 6.03 -5.57 -0.21
CA GLY A 48 4.81 -5.72 0.58
C GLY A 48 3.55 -5.72 -0.27
N VAL A 49 3.44 -4.78 -1.22
CA VAL A 49 2.33 -4.70 -2.19
C VAL A 49 2.26 -5.96 -3.05
N ALA A 50 3.39 -6.40 -3.61
CA ALA A 50 3.45 -7.61 -4.42
C ALA A 50 3.04 -8.86 -3.62
N GLY A 51 3.48 -8.96 -2.36
CA GLY A 51 3.07 -10.03 -1.45
C GLY A 51 1.57 -10.03 -1.18
N LEU A 52 0.97 -8.86 -0.95
CA LEU A 52 -0.47 -8.72 -0.74
C LEU A 52 -1.27 -9.02 -2.02
N GLN A 53 -0.80 -8.58 -3.19
CA GLN A 53 -1.40 -8.91 -4.49
C GLN A 53 -1.39 -10.43 -4.76
N GLY A 54 -0.35 -11.15 -4.31
CA GLY A 54 -0.27 -12.61 -4.41
C GLY A 54 -1.38 -13.35 -3.65
N HIS A 55 -2.11 -12.68 -2.75
CA HIS A 55 -3.22 -13.22 -1.97
C HIS A 55 -4.59 -12.70 -2.42
N MET A 56 -4.67 -12.04 -3.58
CA MET A 56 -5.93 -11.57 -4.15
C MET A 56 -6.71 -12.69 -4.87
N PRO A 57 -8.05 -12.62 -4.93
CA PRO A 57 -8.92 -11.65 -4.25
C PRO A 57 -9.26 -12.08 -2.81
N PRO A 58 -9.50 -11.14 -1.89
CA PRO A 58 -10.09 -11.45 -0.59
C PRO A 58 -11.53 -11.99 -0.74
N PRO A 59 -12.07 -12.67 0.30
CA PRO A 59 -13.40 -13.28 0.25
C PRO A 59 -14.60 -12.33 0.13
N ASP A 60 -14.39 -11.02 0.23
CA ASP A 60 -15.43 -10.00 0.07
C ASP A 60 -15.27 -9.24 -1.25
N PRO A 61 -16.14 -9.44 -2.27
CA PRO A 61 -15.94 -8.86 -3.61
C PRO A 61 -15.95 -7.32 -3.68
N PRO A 62 -16.84 -6.59 -2.96
CA PRO A 62 -16.77 -5.13 -2.87
C PRO A 62 -15.43 -4.64 -2.31
N PHE A 63 -14.91 -5.28 -1.26
CA PHE A 63 -13.60 -4.97 -0.70
C PHE A 63 -12.48 -5.32 -1.68
N ALA A 64 -12.53 -6.50 -2.30
CA ALA A 64 -11.54 -6.96 -3.29
C ALA A 64 -11.33 -5.95 -4.42
N THR A 65 -12.42 -5.36 -4.91
CA THR A 65 -12.37 -4.40 -6.02
C THR A 65 -11.61 -3.13 -5.62
N LYS A 66 -11.87 -2.59 -4.43
CA LYS A 66 -11.23 -1.36 -3.94
C LYS A 66 -9.79 -1.60 -3.51
N LEU A 67 -9.54 -2.74 -2.85
CA LEU A 67 -8.19 -3.16 -2.50
C LEU A 67 -7.33 -3.36 -3.76
N GLN A 68 -7.85 -4.03 -4.80
CA GLN A 68 -7.10 -4.21 -6.04
C GLN A 68 -6.71 -2.87 -6.68
N ALA A 69 -7.62 -1.90 -6.72
CA ALA A 69 -7.33 -0.57 -7.24
C ALA A 69 -6.22 0.12 -6.44
N ALA A 70 -6.29 0.06 -5.10
CA ALA A 70 -5.26 0.63 -4.23
C ALA A 70 -3.88 -0.02 -4.46
N LEU A 71 -3.83 -1.36 -4.51
CA LEU A 71 -2.58 -2.09 -4.70
C LEU A 71 -1.98 -1.87 -6.08
N SER A 72 -2.80 -1.74 -7.12
CA SER A 72 -2.30 -1.40 -8.46
C SER A 72 -1.68 -0.01 -8.49
N ASP A 73 -2.29 0.98 -7.83
CA ASP A 73 -1.73 2.33 -7.75
C ASP A 73 -0.46 2.37 -6.89
N TYR A 74 -0.40 1.63 -5.79
CA TYR A 74 0.80 1.55 -4.96
C TYR A 74 1.97 0.87 -5.66
N ASP A 75 1.72 -0.19 -6.44
CA ASP A 75 2.74 -0.85 -7.24
C ASP A 75 3.41 0.15 -8.22
N VAL A 76 2.58 0.87 -8.99
CA VAL A 76 3.06 1.91 -9.91
C VAL A 76 3.76 3.05 -9.15
N SER A 77 3.22 3.47 -8.01
CA SER A 77 3.82 4.51 -7.18
C SER A 77 5.23 4.13 -6.72
N MET A 78 5.41 2.90 -6.21
CA MET A 78 6.69 2.46 -5.69
C MET A 78 7.70 2.19 -6.79
N HIS A 79 7.26 1.74 -7.96
CA HIS A 79 8.09 1.69 -9.16
C HIS A 79 8.72 3.07 -9.46
N PHE A 80 7.89 4.12 -9.57
CA PHE A 80 8.38 5.48 -9.78
C PHE A 80 9.21 6.02 -8.60
N CYS A 81 8.93 5.62 -7.36
CA CYS A 81 9.76 6.04 -6.23
C CYS A 81 11.17 5.43 -6.31
N VAL A 82 11.27 4.13 -6.62
CA VAL A 82 12.55 3.43 -6.80
C VAL A 82 13.36 4.06 -7.93
N GLU A 83 12.72 4.34 -9.07
CA GLU A 83 13.37 5.04 -10.19
C GLU A 83 13.77 6.47 -9.82
N GLY A 84 12.87 7.22 -9.18
CA GLY A 84 13.10 8.60 -8.76
C GLY A 84 14.24 8.74 -7.75
N THR A 85 14.40 7.79 -6.83
CA THR A 85 15.51 7.76 -5.87
C THR A 85 16.82 7.27 -6.50
N ASN A 86 16.76 6.34 -7.45
CA ASN A 86 17.94 5.85 -8.17
C ASN A 86 18.53 6.91 -9.11
N ASP A 87 17.67 7.61 -9.84
CA ASP A 87 18.08 8.59 -10.85
C ASP A 87 18.08 10.03 -10.33
N ILE A 88 17.66 10.25 -9.08
CA ILE A 88 17.47 11.57 -8.45
C ILE A 88 16.57 12.43 -9.35
N SER A 89 15.43 11.86 -9.76
CA SER A 89 14.48 12.46 -10.70
C SER A 89 13.26 13.04 -9.96
N PRO A 90 13.12 14.38 -9.90
CA PRO A 90 11.94 15.02 -9.30
C PRO A 90 10.66 14.73 -10.09
N GLU A 91 10.75 14.41 -11.38
CA GLU A 91 9.60 14.06 -12.21
C GLU A 91 9.04 12.70 -11.83
N GLU A 92 9.90 11.70 -11.63
CA GLU A 92 9.44 10.37 -11.17
C GLU A 92 8.93 10.41 -9.74
N MET A 93 9.55 11.20 -8.86
CA MET A 93 9.00 11.43 -7.52
C MET A 93 7.61 12.08 -7.54
N GLN A 94 7.33 12.95 -8.53
CA GLN A 94 5.98 13.51 -8.72
C GLN A 94 4.98 12.45 -9.25
N HIS A 95 5.40 11.54 -10.13
CA HIS A 95 4.55 10.42 -10.55
C HIS A 95 4.26 9.49 -9.37
N ALA A 96 5.28 9.12 -8.61
CA ALA A 96 5.16 8.33 -7.39
C ALA A 96 4.11 8.92 -6.45
N LEU A 97 4.17 10.23 -6.18
CA LEU A 97 3.21 10.91 -5.32
C LEU A 97 1.79 10.90 -5.86
N LYS A 98 1.58 11.10 -7.17
CA LYS A 98 0.24 11.08 -7.78
C LYS A 98 -0.42 9.71 -7.63
N PHE A 99 0.31 8.65 -7.92
CA PHE A 99 -0.20 7.28 -7.76
C PHE A 99 -0.38 6.92 -6.28
N LEU A 100 0.50 7.37 -5.38
CA LEU A 100 0.33 7.17 -3.94
C LEU A 100 -0.98 7.81 -3.45
N GLN A 101 -1.27 9.04 -3.88
CA GLN A 101 -2.52 9.74 -3.53
C GLN A 101 -3.76 9.01 -4.06
N SER A 102 -3.70 8.52 -5.31
CA SER A 102 -4.77 7.70 -5.90
C SER A 102 -4.98 6.38 -5.15
N GLY A 103 -3.89 5.68 -4.82
CA GLY A 103 -3.91 4.45 -4.06
C GLY A 103 -4.48 4.64 -2.66
N ASN A 104 -4.10 5.72 -1.96
CA ASN A 104 -4.65 6.09 -0.66
C ASN A 104 -6.15 6.36 -0.74
N ALA A 105 -6.64 7.03 -1.78
CA ALA A 105 -8.07 7.24 -1.97
C ALA A 105 -8.82 5.90 -2.14
N SER A 106 -8.29 4.99 -2.95
CA SER A 106 -8.85 3.65 -3.14
C SER A 106 -8.81 2.82 -1.86
N MET A 107 -7.74 2.91 -1.07
CA MET A 107 -7.60 2.20 0.20
C MET A 107 -8.61 2.71 1.24
N GLN A 108 -8.83 4.03 1.31
CA GLN A 108 -9.89 4.59 2.15
C GLN A 108 -11.28 4.09 1.76
N GLU A 109 -11.54 3.90 0.46
CA GLU A 109 -12.78 3.28 0.01
C GLU A 109 -12.88 1.79 0.41
N ALA A 110 -11.77 1.05 0.35
CA ALA A 110 -11.70 -0.34 0.81
C ALA A 110 -11.98 -0.45 2.32
N SER A 111 -11.37 0.42 3.12
CA SER A 111 -11.61 0.55 4.57
C SER A 111 -13.08 0.84 4.89
N ARG A 112 -13.74 1.73 4.14
CA ARG A 112 -15.18 2.04 4.33
C ARG A 112 -16.07 0.82 4.05
N VAL A 113 -15.75 0.05 3.01
CA VAL A 113 -16.45 -1.20 2.69
C VAL A 113 -16.29 -2.21 3.82
N LEU A 114 -15.04 -2.44 4.24
CA LEU A 114 -14.73 -3.38 5.31
C LEU A 114 -15.39 -2.99 6.64
N SER A 115 -15.39 -1.70 6.96
CA SER A 115 -16.02 -1.16 8.17
C SER A 115 -17.53 -1.38 8.19
N ARG A 116 -18.19 -1.15 7.04
CA ARG A 116 -19.62 -1.41 6.86
C ARG A 116 -19.93 -2.89 7.07
N ASP A 117 -19.14 -3.77 6.49
CA ASP A 117 -19.43 -5.21 6.46
C ASP A 117 -19.08 -5.91 7.80
N LEU A 118 -18.14 -5.35 8.57
CA LEU A 118 -17.79 -5.81 9.91
C LEU A 118 -18.59 -5.14 11.04
N GLY A 119 -19.29 -4.03 10.76
CA GLY A 119 -20.03 -3.27 11.77
C GLY A 119 -19.14 -2.56 12.79
N ARG A 120 -17.86 -2.32 12.46
CA ARG A 120 -16.88 -1.59 13.29
C ARG A 120 -15.90 -0.82 12.41
N PRO A 121 -15.32 0.28 12.87
CA PRO A 121 -14.26 0.97 12.13
C PRO A 121 -13.06 0.06 11.88
N VAL A 122 -12.54 0.06 10.66
CA VAL A 122 -11.26 -0.54 10.29
C VAL A 122 -10.50 0.48 9.45
N GLU A 123 -9.33 0.90 9.93
CA GLU A 123 -8.37 1.66 9.13
C GLU A 123 -7.41 0.68 8.45
N ILE A 124 -7.08 0.94 7.19
CA ILE A 124 -6.10 0.19 6.41
C ILE A 124 -5.21 1.25 5.76
N GLY A 125 -3.94 1.31 6.14
CA GLY A 125 -3.02 2.37 5.73
C GLY A 125 -3.01 3.55 6.71
#